data_AF-A0A968P243-F1
#
_entry.id   AF-A0A968P243-F1
#
_cell.length_a   1.000
_cell.length_b   1.000
_cell.length_c   1.000
_cell.angle_alpha   90.00
_cell.angle_beta   90.00
_cell.angle_gamma   90.00
#
_symmetry.space_group_name_H-M   'P 1'
#
loop_
_entity.id
_entity.type
_entity.pdbx_description
1 polymer ?
#
loop_
_entity_poly.entity_id
_entity_poly.type
_entity_poly.pdbx_seq_one_letter_code
_entity_poly.pdbx_strand_id
1 'polypeptide(L)'
;MTQIPYLDAAELSRLLDYPSLVDALRDGFAAWTGRTSGSPAVLNQVAELVAKNLGGTWTADSLRGAAAQALTSGRLELRGPFPQDSAGVSACNVIFYDAYSNKMDPDLWREDMLVPNLASLLSPNCVFSTYAATGSLNRSLRALGFRLTPKKGFSGKRESTLAIRGNFS
;
A
#
# COMPACT_ATOMS: atom_id res chain seq x y z
N MET A 1 19.93 -16.16 4.49
CA MET A 1 19.09 -14.95 4.35
C MET A 1 19.76 -14.07 3.33
N THR A 2 19.29 -14.07 2.09
CA THR A 2 19.77 -13.12 1.08
C THR A 2 19.29 -11.75 1.53
N GLN A 3 20.20 -10.90 2.01
CA GLN A 3 19.89 -9.49 2.23
C GLN A 3 19.55 -8.92 0.86
N ILE A 4 18.26 -8.72 0.61
CA ILE A 4 17.83 -7.80 -0.44
C ILE A 4 18.36 -6.44 0.04
N PRO A 5 19.27 -5.78 -0.70
CA PRO A 5 19.78 -4.49 -0.29
C PRO A 5 18.59 -3.54 -0.17
N TYR A 6 18.31 -3.11 1.06
CA TYR A 6 17.34 -2.07 1.32
C TYR A 6 18.00 -0.76 0.89
N LEU A 7 17.74 -0.33 -0.35
CA LEU A 7 17.99 1.05 -0.74
C LEU A 7 17.13 1.91 0.17
N ASP A 8 17.76 2.80 0.91
CA ASP A 8 17.00 3.69 1.76
C ASP A 8 16.20 4.69 0.92
N ALA A 9 15.22 5.33 1.56
CA ALA A 9 14.35 6.26 0.84
C ALA A 9 15.13 7.43 0.19
N ALA A 10 16.28 7.80 0.73
CA ALA A 10 17.10 8.88 0.19
C ALA A 10 17.86 8.46 -1.07
N GLU A 11 18.31 7.21 -1.16
CA GLU A 11 18.89 6.63 -2.37
C GLU A 11 17.84 6.44 -3.46
N LEU A 12 16.64 5.97 -3.12
CA LEU A 12 15.52 5.86 -4.07
C LEU A 12 15.11 7.22 -4.63
N SER A 13 15.05 8.26 -3.79
CA SER A 13 14.75 9.64 -4.20
C SER A 13 15.74 10.21 -5.21
N ARG A 14 17.02 9.80 -5.13
CA ARG A 14 18.07 10.28 -6.03
C ARG A 14 18.06 9.58 -7.38
N LEU A 15 17.48 8.38 -7.44
CA LEU A 15 17.48 7.54 -8.63
C LEU A 15 16.20 7.73 -9.47
N LEU A 16 15.06 8.02 -8.83
CA LEU A 16 13.77 8.21 -9.47
C LEU A 16 12.94 9.25 -8.69
N ASP A 17 12.21 10.13 -9.39
CA ASP A 17 11.17 10.93 -8.74
C ASP A 17 9.95 10.05 -8.37
N TYR A 18 9.06 10.56 -7.50
CA TYR A 18 7.92 9.78 -6.97
C TYR A 18 7.02 9.20 -8.09
N PRO A 19 6.59 9.98 -9.10
CA PRO A 19 5.81 9.43 -10.21
C PRO A 19 6.55 8.32 -10.97
N SER A 20 7.83 8.52 -11.31
CA SER A 20 8.61 7.53 -12.05
C SER A 20 8.79 6.24 -11.25
N LEU A 21 8.87 6.32 -9.93
CA LEU A 21 8.96 5.15 -9.06
C LEU A 21 7.63 4.39 -8.95
N VAL A 22 6.50 5.10 -8.83
CA VAL A 22 5.17 4.45 -8.85
C VAL A 22 4.94 3.74 -10.19
N ASP A 23 5.29 4.39 -11.30
CA ASP A 23 5.21 3.78 -12.63
C ASP A 23 6.13 2.55 -12.73
N ALA A 24 7.37 2.63 -12.25
CA ALA A 24 8.29 1.49 -12.24
C ALA A 24 7.78 0.30 -11.41
N LEU A 25 7.16 0.56 -10.25
CA LEU A 25 6.55 -0.48 -9.41
C LEU A 25 5.33 -1.11 -10.10
N ARG A 26 4.47 -0.29 -10.69
CA ARG A 26 3.30 -0.75 -11.46
C ARG A 26 3.73 -1.64 -12.62
N ASP A 27 4.65 -1.15 -13.43
CA ASP A 27 5.08 -1.83 -14.65
C ASP A 27 5.87 -3.09 -14.32
N GLY A 28 6.68 -3.07 -13.25
CA GLY A 28 7.36 -4.24 -12.72
C GLY A 28 6.40 -5.33 -12.25
N PHE A 29 5.30 -4.97 -11.57
CA PHE A 29 4.28 -5.92 -11.15
C PHE A 29 3.46 -6.45 -12.34
N ALA A 30 3.14 -5.60 -13.31
CA ALA A 30 2.51 -6.03 -14.57
C ALA A 30 3.39 -7.00 -15.34
N ALA A 31 4.70 -6.77 -15.42
CA ALA A 31 5.66 -7.66 -16.04
C ALA A 31 5.73 -9.01 -15.31
N TRP A 32 5.83 -8.97 -13.98
CA TRP A 32 5.87 -10.17 -13.13
C TRP A 32 4.66 -11.09 -13.31
N THR A 33 3.46 -10.51 -13.51
CA THR A 33 2.22 -11.24 -13.79
C THR A 33 2.06 -11.68 -15.24
N GLY A 34 3.05 -11.41 -16.11
CA GLY A 34 3.07 -11.80 -17.51
C GLY A 34 2.27 -10.89 -18.45
N ARG A 35 1.86 -9.68 -18.00
CA ARG A 35 1.16 -8.69 -18.85
C ARG A 35 2.11 -7.93 -19.76
N THR A 36 3.39 -7.80 -19.38
CA THR A 36 4.45 -7.16 -20.16
C THR A 36 5.74 -7.99 -20.09
N SER A 37 6.72 -7.68 -20.94
CA SER A 37 8.00 -8.40 -20.97
C SER A 37 8.88 -8.09 -19.76
N GLY A 38 9.38 -9.14 -19.10
CA GLY A 38 10.29 -9.04 -17.95
C GLY A 38 9.73 -9.74 -16.71
N SER A 39 10.60 -10.21 -15.80
CA SER A 39 10.16 -10.78 -14.52
C SER A 39 11.12 -10.33 -13.42
N PRO A 40 10.75 -9.35 -12.58
CA PRO A 40 11.58 -8.89 -11.48
C PRO A 40 11.84 -10.01 -10.47
N ALA A 41 13.10 -10.40 -10.28
CA ALA A 41 13.50 -11.45 -9.32
C ALA A 41 13.04 -11.14 -7.89
N VAL A 42 12.97 -9.85 -7.53
CA VAL A 42 12.51 -9.38 -6.21
C VAL A 42 11.06 -9.77 -5.93
N LEU A 43 10.17 -9.74 -6.92
CA LEU A 43 8.76 -10.08 -6.72
C LEU A 43 8.56 -11.58 -6.50
N ASN A 44 9.44 -12.42 -7.04
CA ASN A 44 9.45 -13.85 -6.71
C ASN A 44 9.82 -14.07 -5.25
N GLN A 45 10.86 -13.41 -4.76
CA GLN A 45 11.27 -13.52 -3.35
C GLN A 45 10.18 -13.02 -2.40
N VAL A 46 9.52 -11.90 -2.75
CA VAL A 46 8.36 -11.40 -1.99
C VAL A 46 7.23 -12.43 -2.00
N ALA A 47 6.90 -13.01 -3.16
CA ALA A 47 5.85 -14.02 -3.26
C ALA A 47 6.17 -15.30 -2.45
N GLU A 48 7.43 -15.73 -2.42
CA GLU A 48 7.88 -16.84 -1.57
C GLU A 48 7.68 -16.54 -0.07
N LEU A 49 8.02 -15.31 0.36
CA LEU A 49 7.80 -14.87 1.75
C LEU A 49 6.31 -14.81 2.10
N VAL A 50 5.48 -14.28 1.21
CA VAL A 50 4.03 -14.22 1.38
C VAL A 50 3.43 -15.63 1.45
N ALA A 51 3.81 -16.52 0.53
CA ALA A 51 3.36 -17.91 0.51
C ALA A 51 3.69 -18.61 1.84
N LYS A 52 4.94 -18.44 2.32
CA LYS A 52 5.36 -18.98 3.61
C LYS A 52 4.53 -18.44 4.78
N ASN A 53 4.19 -17.15 4.78
CA ASN A 53 3.43 -16.52 5.87
C ASN A 53 1.93 -16.86 5.85
N LEU A 54 1.34 -17.05 4.66
CA LEU A 54 -0.04 -17.53 4.53
C LEU A 54 -0.17 -19.00 4.94
N GLY A 55 0.92 -19.77 4.80
CA GLY A 55 0.93 -21.21 5.05
C GLY A 55 0.11 -21.99 4.02
N GLY A 56 -0.05 -23.29 4.25
CA GLY A 56 -0.87 -24.16 3.39
C GLY A 56 -0.25 -24.46 2.02
N THR A 57 -1.09 -24.53 0.98
CA THR A 57 -0.70 -24.94 -0.39
C THR A 57 -0.24 -23.78 -1.28
N TRP A 58 -0.10 -22.57 -0.74
CA TRP A 58 0.35 -21.43 -1.53
C TRP A 58 1.82 -21.56 -1.91
N THR A 59 2.10 -21.36 -3.19
CA THR A 59 3.44 -21.21 -3.77
C THR A 59 3.57 -19.84 -4.43
N ALA A 60 4.80 -19.38 -4.67
CA ALA A 60 5.04 -18.13 -5.39
C ALA A 60 4.35 -18.11 -6.77
N ASP A 61 4.35 -19.24 -7.48
CA ASP A 61 3.69 -19.37 -8.79
C ASP A 61 2.17 -19.32 -8.68
N SER A 62 1.58 -19.95 -7.65
CA SER A 62 0.13 -19.88 -7.42
C SER A 62 -0.32 -18.46 -7.07
N LEU A 63 0.48 -17.71 -6.30
CA LEU A 63 0.24 -16.30 -5.98
C LEU A 63 0.33 -15.42 -7.23
N ARG A 64 1.36 -15.65 -8.06
CA ARG A 64 1.50 -14.96 -9.34
C ARG A 64 0.31 -15.23 -10.26
N GLY A 65 -0.11 -16.49 -10.39
CA GLY A 65 -1.26 -16.89 -11.19
C GLY A 65 -2.56 -16.26 -10.69
N ALA A 66 -2.77 -16.23 -9.36
CA ALA A 66 -3.91 -15.57 -8.75
C ALA A 66 -3.90 -14.05 -9.01
N ALA A 67 -2.75 -13.38 -8.89
CA ALA A 67 -2.61 -11.96 -9.20
C ALA A 67 -2.89 -11.67 -10.69
N ALA A 68 -2.33 -12.47 -11.60
CA ALA A 68 -2.59 -12.34 -13.03
C ALA A 68 -4.08 -12.51 -13.36
N GLN A 69 -4.74 -13.52 -12.77
CA GLN A 69 -6.17 -13.73 -12.95
C GLN A 69 -7.01 -12.58 -12.36
N ALA A 70 -6.63 -12.04 -11.20
CA ALA A 70 -7.31 -10.89 -10.60
C ALA A 70 -7.22 -9.65 -11.49
N LEU A 71 -6.05 -9.41 -12.09
CA LEU A 71 -5.85 -8.32 -13.06
C LEU A 71 -6.68 -8.51 -14.34
N THR A 72 -6.77 -9.73 -14.87
CA THR A 72 -7.56 -10.02 -16.07
C THR A 72 -9.06 -9.93 -15.81
N SER A 73 -9.50 -10.33 -14.60
CA SER A 73 -10.92 -10.28 -14.22
C SER A 73 -11.38 -8.91 -13.69
N GLY A 74 -10.49 -7.92 -13.59
CA GLY A 74 -10.81 -6.60 -13.02
C GLY A 74 -11.02 -6.59 -11.50
N ARG A 75 -10.66 -7.68 -10.80
CA ARG A 75 -10.69 -7.74 -9.32
C ARG A 75 -9.47 -7.05 -8.69
N LEU A 76 -8.40 -6.90 -9.46
CA LEU A 76 -7.23 -6.11 -9.09
C LEU A 76 -7.01 -5.08 -10.20
N GLU A 77 -6.79 -3.84 -9.81
CA GLU A 77 -6.43 -2.74 -10.70
C GLU A 77 -5.08 -2.18 -10.29
N LEU A 78 -4.22 -1.92 -11.27
CA LEU A 78 -2.99 -1.16 -11.03
C LEU A 78 -3.22 0.26 -11.52
N ARG A 79 -3.04 1.23 -10.64
CA ARG A 79 -3.27 2.65 -10.89
C ARG A 79 -1.97 3.44 -10.73
N GLY A 80 -1.99 4.68 -11.20
CA GLY A 80 -0.92 5.66 -11.03
C GLY A 80 -0.82 6.20 -9.59
N PRO A 81 -0.05 7.28 -9.39
CA PRO A 81 0.19 7.83 -8.06
C PRO A 81 -1.09 8.34 -7.41
N PHE A 82 -1.19 8.13 -6.10
CA PHE A 82 -2.21 8.73 -5.26
C PHE A 82 -1.74 10.12 -4.81
N PRO A 83 -2.61 11.15 -4.81
CA PRO A 83 -4.05 11.11 -5.10
C PRO A 83 -4.47 11.25 -6.57
N GLN A 84 -3.51 11.46 -7.49
CA GLN A 84 -3.77 11.86 -8.87
C GLN A 84 -4.62 10.85 -9.67
N ASP A 85 -4.42 9.54 -9.45
CA ASP A 85 -5.17 8.47 -10.12
C ASP A 85 -6.16 7.74 -9.19
N SER A 86 -6.90 8.51 -8.40
CA SER A 86 -7.94 7.98 -7.51
C SER A 86 -9.37 8.15 -8.06
N ALA A 87 -9.51 8.77 -9.24
CA ALA A 87 -10.81 9.03 -9.83
C ALA A 87 -11.59 7.74 -10.12
N GLY A 88 -12.87 7.75 -9.77
CA GLY A 88 -13.77 6.60 -9.91
C GLY A 88 -13.63 5.53 -8.84
N VAL A 89 -12.60 5.61 -7.97
CA VAL A 89 -12.48 4.73 -6.80
C VAL A 89 -13.38 5.29 -5.68
N SER A 90 -14.24 4.46 -5.13
CA SER A 90 -15.11 4.82 -4.02
C SER A 90 -15.54 3.57 -3.25
N ALA A 91 -16.22 3.76 -2.11
CA ALA A 91 -16.76 2.69 -1.29
C ALA A 91 -15.72 1.63 -0.84
N CYS A 92 -14.47 2.02 -0.63
CA CYS A 92 -13.43 1.16 -0.08
C CYS A 92 -13.80 0.73 1.35
N ASN A 93 -13.88 -0.58 1.58
CA ASN A 93 -14.06 -1.16 2.91
C ASN A 93 -12.73 -1.30 3.67
N VAL A 94 -11.61 -1.39 2.95
CA VAL A 94 -10.27 -1.49 3.54
C VAL A 94 -9.31 -0.60 2.74
N ILE A 95 -8.48 0.17 3.45
CA ILE A 95 -7.40 0.97 2.90
C ILE A 95 -6.11 0.57 3.59
N PHE A 96 -5.14 0.09 2.80
CA PHE A 96 -3.76 -0.07 3.23
C PHE A 96 -2.95 1.13 2.73
N TYR A 97 -2.67 2.08 3.63
CA TYR A 97 -1.94 3.29 3.26
C TYR A 97 -0.44 3.10 3.46
N ASP A 98 0.23 2.63 2.41
CA ASP A 98 1.67 2.38 2.39
C ASP A 98 2.39 3.45 1.56
N ALA A 99 2.30 4.70 2.03
CA ALA A 99 2.97 5.83 1.42
C ALA A 99 4.43 5.94 1.86
N TYR A 100 5.26 6.70 1.13
CA TYR A 100 6.60 7.06 1.60
C TYR A 100 6.54 7.81 2.92
N SER A 101 7.60 7.67 3.73
CA SER A 101 7.64 8.29 5.03
C SER A 101 7.50 9.81 4.94
N ASN A 102 7.00 10.44 6.01
CA ASN A 102 6.87 11.90 6.09
C ASN A 102 8.19 12.67 5.90
N LYS A 103 9.35 12.02 6.03
CA LYS A 103 10.65 12.62 5.73
C LYS A 103 10.95 12.66 4.22
N MET A 104 10.44 11.68 3.49
CA MET A 104 10.67 11.49 2.07
C MET A 104 9.68 12.31 1.25
N ASP A 105 8.40 12.24 1.63
CA ASP A 105 7.34 13.00 0.99
C ASP A 105 6.38 13.52 2.06
N PRO A 106 6.60 14.75 2.56
CA PRO A 106 5.74 15.35 3.58
C PRO A 106 4.32 15.62 3.08
N ASP A 107 4.14 15.88 1.78
CA ASP A 107 2.85 16.25 1.21
C ASP A 107 1.85 15.10 1.33
N LEU A 108 2.35 13.85 1.30
CA LEU A 108 1.55 12.66 1.53
C LEU A 108 0.95 12.54 2.95
N TRP A 109 1.30 13.43 3.88
CA TRP A 109 0.87 13.38 5.28
C TRP A 109 0.20 14.66 5.76
N ARG A 110 0.04 15.67 4.91
CA ARG A 110 -0.63 16.92 5.25
C ARG A 110 -2.14 16.69 5.33
N GLU A 111 -2.80 17.33 6.30
CA GLU A 111 -4.24 17.12 6.55
C GLU A 111 -5.10 17.57 5.35
N ASP A 112 -4.70 18.64 4.67
CA ASP A 112 -5.36 19.17 3.47
C ASP A 112 -5.14 18.31 2.22
N MET A 113 -4.18 17.38 2.23
CA MET A 113 -4.08 16.30 1.26
C MET A 113 -4.91 15.10 1.72
N LEU A 114 -4.68 14.60 2.95
CA LEU A 114 -5.27 13.34 3.42
C LEU A 114 -6.79 13.40 3.53
N VAL A 115 -7.35 14.44 4.13
CA VAL A 115 -8.79 14.50 4.43
C VAL A 115 -9.65 14.46 3.16
N PRO A 116 -9.50 15.38 2.19
CA PRO A 116 -10.36 15.37 1.00
C PRO A 116 -10.15 14.12 0.14
N ASN A 117 -8.90 13.68 -0.03
CA ASN A 117 -8.59 12.55 -0.91
C ASN A 117 -8.95 11.20 -0.31
N LEU A 118 -8.90 11.03 1.02
CA LEU A 118 -9.43 9.83 1.65
C LEU A 118 -10.96 9.86 1.69
N ALA A 119 -11.58 11.01 2.00
CA ALA A 119 -13.03 11.12 2.14
C ALA A 119 -13.81 10.57 0.94
N SER A 120 -13.33 10.82 -0.29
CA SER A 120 -13.95 10.35 -1.53
C SER A 120 -13.91 8.83 -1.70
N LEU A 121 -12.98 8.14 -1.04
CA LEU A 121 -12.78 6.69 -1.17
C LEU A 121 -13.61 5.88 -0.19
N LEU A 122 -14.05 6.45 0.93
CA LEU A 122 -14.53 5.69 2.07
C LEU A 122 -15.94 5.14 1.87
N SER A 123 -16.10 3.84 2.16
CA SER A 123 -17.41 3.30 2.52
C SER A 123 -17.81 3.71 3.96
N PRO A 124 -19.09 3.60 4.33
CA PRO A 124 -19.54 3.85 5.70
C PRO A 124 -18.81 3.00 6.76
N ASN A 125 -18.49 1.75 6.40
CA ASN A 125 -17.75 0.79 7.23
C ASN A 125 -16.38 0.54 6.60
N CYS A 126 -15.36 1.20 7.13
CA CYS A 126 -14.02 1.18 6.55
C CYS A 126 -12.94 0.89 7.60
N VAL A 127 -11.96 0.07 7.23
CA VAL A 127 -10.74 -0.19 8.00
C VAL A 127 -9.57 0.48 7.30
N PHE A 128 -8.79 1.24 8.05
CA PHE A 128 -7.57 1.88 7.56
C PHE A 128 -6.36 1.34 8.34
N SER A 129 -5.31 0.95 7.63
CA SER A 129 -4.08 0.46 8.25
C SER A 129 -2.85 1.03 7.56
N THR A 130 -1.87 1.44 8.35
CA THR A 130 -0.57 1.93 7.87
C THR A 130 0.53 1.65 8.88
N TYR A 131 1.76 1.54 8.40
CA TYR A 131 2.92 1.46 9.28
C TYR A 131 3.18 2.76 10.04
N ALA A 132 2.66 3.90 9.58
CA ALA A 132 2.96 5.21 10.15
C ALA A 132 2.09 5.53 11.37
N ALA A 133 2.63 6.36 12.27
CA ALA A 133 1.91 6.95 13.40
C ALA A 133 2.35 8.41 13.53
N THR A 134 1.57 9.33 12.97
CA THR A 134 1.86 10.78 13.02
C THR A 134 0.65 11.53 13.59
N GLY A 135 0.90 12.69 14.21
CA GLY A 135 -0.16 13.53 14.76
C GLY A 135 -1.14 14.03 13.68
N SER A 136 -0.61 14.40 12.51
CA SER A 136 -1.40 14.84 11.34
C SER A 136 -2.33 13.74 10.83
N LEU A 137 -1.81 12.51 10.67
CA LEU A 137 -2.62 11.35 10.29
C LEU A 137 -3.71 11.08 11.33
N ASN A 138 -3.38 11.10 12.62
CA ASN A 138 -4.33 10.85 13.68
C ASN A 138 -5.48 11.87 13.72
N ARG A 139 -5.19 13.15 13.44
CA ARG A 139 -6.24 14.18 13.34
C ARG A 139 -7.08 13.99 12.08
N SER A 140 -6.45 13.73 10.93
CA SER A 140 -7.14 13.47 9.66
C SER A 140 -8.11 12.29 9.77
N LEU A 141 -7.66 11.15 10.31
CA LEU A 141 -8.50 9.96 10.47
C LEU A 141 -9.67 10.21 11.44
N ARG A 142 -9.46 10.93 12.55
CA ARG A 142 -10.55 11.31 13.46
C ARG A 142 -11.56 12.24 12.78
N ALA A 143 -11.10 13.21 12.00
CA ALA A 143 -11.98 14.10 11.23
C ALA A 143 -12.85 13.33 10.22
N LEU A 144 -12.34 12.22 9.68
CA LEU A 144 -13.06 11.30 8.79
C LEU A 144 -13.94 10.27 9.52
N GLY A 145 -14.08 10.37 10.85
CA GLY A 145 -14.95 9.50 11.65
C GLY A 145 -14.33 8.15 12.03
N PHE A 146 -13.01 7.99 11.89
CA PHE A 146 -12.33 6.79 12.36
C PHE A 146 -12.04 6.83 13.87
N ARG A 147 -12.12 5.65 14.49
CA ARG A 147 -11.58 5.35 15.81
C ARG A 147 -10.22 4.68 15.66
N LEU A 148 -9.18 5.29 16.22
CA LEU A 148 -7.82 4.77 16.22
C LEU A 148 -7.70 3.63 17.24
N THR A 149 -7.11 2.52 16.80
CA THR A 149 -6.72 1.39 17.63
C THR A 149 -5.20 1.34 17.67
N PRO A 150 -4.55 1.57 18.83
CA PRO A 150 -3.11 1.47 18.95
C PRO A 150 -2.62 0.07 18.56
N LYS A 151 -1.61 0.00 17.70
CA LYS A 151 -0.91 -1.25 17.37
C LYS A 151 0.57 -1.09 17.66
N LYS A 152 1.17 -2.12 18.26
CA LYS A 152 2.62 -2.22 18.38
C LYS A 152 3.20 -2.21 16.97
N GLY A 153 4.18 -1.35 16.73
CA GLY A 153 4.88 -1.34 15.44
C GLY A 153 5.62 -2.65 15.19
N PHE A 154 5.90 -2.94 13.92
CA PHE A 154 6.66 -4.11 13.49
C PHE A 154 8.15 -3.75 13.30
N SER A 155 9.05 -4.73 13.48
CA SER A 155 10.48 -4.61 13.19
C SER A 155 11.16 -3.38 13.82
N GLY A 156 10.96 -3.14 15.12
CA GLY A 156 11.60 -2.05 15.86
C GLY A 156 10.90 -0.69 15.76
N LYS A 157 9.85 -0.55 14.94
CA LYS A 157 9.00 0.65 14.97
C LYS A 157 8.17 0.66 16.25
N ARG A 158 8.01 1.85 16.85
CA ARG A 158 7.29 2.02 18.12
C ARG A 158 5.79 1.77 17.96
N GLU A 159 5.21 2.33 16.90
CA GLU A 159 3.75 2.35 16.72
C GLU A 159 3.40 2.17 15.24
N SER A 160 2.24 1.57 14.99
CA SER A 160 1.54 1.57 13.71
C SER A 160 0.08 1.96 13.92
N THR A 161 -0.58 2.42 12.85
CA THR A 161 -1.96 2.89 12.94
C THR A 161 -2.90 1.85 12.35
N LEU A 162 -3.83 1.36 13.18
CA LEU A 162 -5.07 0.73 12.74
C LEU A 162 -6.22 1.67 13.10
N ALA A 163 -7.15 1.87 12.19
CA ALA A 163 -8.28 2.76 12.39
C ALA A 163 -9.55 2.15 11.82
N ILE A 164 -10.67 2.28 12.54
CA ILE A 164 -11.95 1.67 12.18
C ILE A 164 -13.04 2.76 12.15
N ARG A 165 -13.73 2.89 11.01
CA ARG A 165 -14.88 3.77 10.80
C ARG A 165 -16.14 2.91 10.65
N GLY A 166 -17.22 3.31 11.32
CA GLY A 166 -18.48 2.57 11.31
C GLY A 166 -18.53 1.49 12.39
N ASN A 167 -19.58 0.66 12.35
CA ASN A 167 -19.84 -0.38 13.34
C ASN A 167 -19.68 -1.76 12.68
N PHE A 168 -18.76 -2.55 13.22
CA PHE A 168 -18.55 -3.95 12.86
C PHE A 168 -19.10 -4.76 14.03
N SER A 169 -20.37 -5.15 13.93
CA SER A 169 -21.09 -5.99 14.90
C SER A 169 -20.99 -7.46 14.53
#